data_AF-A0AAV5DV56-F1
#
_entry.id   AF-A0AAV5DV56-F1
#
_cell.length_a   1.000
_cell.length_b   1.000
_cell.length_c   1.000
_cell.angle_alpha   90.00
_cell.angle_beta   90.00
_cell.angle_gamma   90.00
#
_symmetry.space_group_name_H-M   'P 1'
#
loop_
_entity.id
_entity.type
_entity.pdbx_description
1 polymer ?
#
loop_
_entity_poly.entity_id
_entity_poly.type
_entity_poly.pdbx_seq_one_letter_code
_entity_poly.pdbx_strand_id
1 'polypeptide(L)'
;MEAAQRRLSAVSAHLQPPAPTGGNGLSASSTAGEYAHVEGYSVVLPEKLQTGKWNVYQSAQSPLRLIHRFPGNPDIGTLHDNFVYSVETFGDCNYLGTRISADGTVGDYKWMTYGQASMSRTAIGSGLMYHGILEVQMLFNS
;
A
#
# COMPACT_ATOMS: atom_id res chain seq x y z
N MET A 1 -26.16 -21.08 -15.02
CA MET A 1 -25.77 -20.52 -13.71
C MET A 1 -25.18 -19.13 -13.91
N GLU A 2 -25.90 -18.14 -13.42
CA GLU A 2 -25.75 -16.72 -13.73
C GLU A 2 -24.41 -16.15 -13.22
N ALA A 3 -23.76 -15.31 -14.03
CA ALA A 3 -22.40 -14.80 -13.77
C ALA A 3 -22.29 -14.07 -12.41
N ALA A 4 -23.37 -13.45 -11.94
CA ALA A 4 -23.43 -12.79 -10.65
C ALA A 4 -23.19 -13.76 -9.47
N GLN A 5 -23.71 -14.98 -9.56
CA GLN A 5 -23.62 -15.97 -8.48
C GLN A 5 -22.20 -16.54 -8.35
N ARG A 6 -21.50 -16.71 -9.49
CA ARG A 6 -20.06 -17.07 -9.51
C ARG A 6 -19.17 -15.96 -8.93
N ARG A 7 -19.51 -14.70 -9.20
CA ARG A 7 -18.78 -13.54 -8.63
C ARG A 7 -18.94 -13.48 -7.12
N LEU A 8 -20.17 -13.65 -6.62
CA LEU A 8 -20.45 -13.65 -5.18
C LEU A 8 -19.74 -14.81 -4.45
N SER A 9 -19.70 -16.01 -5.04
CA SER A 9 -18.99 -17.14 -4.43
C SER A 9 -17.47 -16.93 -4.36
N ALA A 10 -16.88 -16.31 -5.40
CA ALA A 10 -15.44 -16.04 -5.43
C ALA A 10 -15.02 -14.98 -4.39
N VAL A 11 -15.83 -13.94 -4.23
CA VAL A 11 -15.63 -12.90 -3.20
C VAL A 11 -15.80 -13.50 -1.80
N SER A 12 -16.82 -14.33 -1.59
CA SER A 12 -17.06 -14.96 -0.28
C SER A 12 -15.92 -15.89 0.15
N ALA A 13 -15.29 -16.60 -0.78
CA ALA A 13 -14.15 -17.48 -0.48
C ALA A 13 -12.90 -16.71 -0.04
N HIS A 14 -12.72 -15.47 -0.52
CA HIS A 14 -11.61 -14.60 -0.10
C HIS A 14 -11.80 -13.99 1.29
N LEU A 15 -13.02 -13.95 1.80
CA LEU A 15 -13.35 -13.37 3.11
C LEU A 15 -13.29 -14.40 4.24
N GLN A 16 -13.16 -15.70 3.94
CA GLN A 16 -13.03 -16.72 4.97
C GLN A 16 -11.55 -16.91 5.37
N PRO A 17 -11.21 -16.76 6.66
CA PRO A 17 -9.86 -17.03 7.14
C PRO A 17 -9.57 -18.54 7.05
N PRO A 18 -8.38 -18.95 6.56
CA PRO A 18 -8.00 -20.36 6.55
C PRO A 18 -7.80 -20.88 7.97
N ALA A 19 -8.12 -22.16 8.18
CA ALA A 19 -7.92 -22.85 9.46
C ALA A 19 -6.43 -22.78 9.89
N PRO A 20 -6.14 -22.63 11.20
CA PRO A 20 -4.78 -22.52 11.69
C PRO A 20 -4.05 -23.86 11.55
N THR A 21 -3.23 -24.01 10.51
CA THR A 21 -2.22 -25.08 10.43
C THR A 21 -1.02 -24.66 11.27
N GLY A 22 -0.94 -25.22 12.48
CA GLY A 22 0.27 -25.16 13.29
C GLY A 22 1.42 -25.90 12.61
N GLY A 23 2.51 -25.20 12.33
CA GLY A 23 3.71 -25.78 11.74
C GLY A 23 4.91 -24.84 11.89
N ASN A 24 5.73 -25.11 12.90
CA ASN A 24 7.09 -24.60 13.01
C ASN A 24 7.94 -25.19 11.88
N GLY A 25 8.53 -24.35 11.02
CA GLY A 25 9.49 -24.83 10.03
C GLY A 25 9.84 -23.76 9.00
N LEU A 26 10.92 -23.03 9.25
CA LEU A 26 11.60 -22.27 8.20
C LEU A 26 12.13 -23.26 7.17
N SER A 27 11.42 -23.42 6.05
CA SER A 27 11.95 -24.05 4.85
C SER A 27 11.98 -23.01 3.74
N ALA A 28 13.18 -22.78 3.20
CA ALA A 28 13.39 -21.95 2.04
C ALA A 28 12.81 -22.66 0.80
N SER A 29 11.61 -22.27 0.37
CA SER A 29 11.05 -22.73 -0.89
C SER A 29 11.61 -21.89 -2.04
N SER A 30 12.40 -22.54 -2.88
CA SER A 30 12.83 -22.06 -4.20
C SER A 30 11.63 -21.55 -5.00
N THR A 31 11.81 -20.36 -5.57
CA THR A 31 10.97 -19.70 -6.57
C THR A 31 10.30 -20.70 -7.53
N ALA A 32 8.98 -20.82 -7.44
CA ALA A 32 8.14 -21.39 -8.49
C ALA A 32 6.71 -20.85 -8.25
N GLY A 33 6.34 -19.80 -9.00
CA GLY A 33 4.94 -19.42 -9.15
C GLY A 33 4.23 -20.47 -9.97
N GLU A 34 3.67 -21.47 -9.31
CA GLU A 34 2.59 -22.24 -9.91
C GLU A 34 1.30 -21.43 -9.74
N TYR A 35 1.17 -20.38 -10.54
CA TYR A 35 -0.08 -19.64 -10.63
C TYR A 35 -1.03 -20.38 -11.55
N ALA A 36 -2.08 -20.93 -10.94
CA ALA A 36 -3.25 -21.41 -11.62
C ALA A 36 -3.68 -20.39 -12.69
N HIS A 37 -3.67 -20.84 -13.93
CA HIS A 37 -4.12 -20.12 -15.11
C HIS A 37 -5.64 -19.84 -14.95
N VAL A 38 -5.99 -18.78 -14.24
CA VAL A 38 -7.38 -18.29 -14.20
C VAL A 38 -7.49 -17.19 -15.25
N GLU A 39 -8.19 -17.55 -16.31
CA GLU A 39 -8.61 -16.71 -17.42
C GLU A 39 -9.42 -15.51 -16.91
N GLY A 40 -8.80 -14.32 -16.83
CA GLY A 40 -9.52 -13.10 -16.45
C GLY A 40 -8.65 -11.86 -16.20
N TYR A 41 -8.65 -10.94 -17.16
CA TYR A 41 -8.32 -9.49 -17.08
C TYR A 41 -7.03 -9.03 -16.35
N SER A 42 -6.15 -9.92 -15.91
CA SER A 42 -4.84 -9.55 -15.35
C SER A 42 -3.74 -9.85 -16.37
N VAL A 43 -2.99 -8.82 -16.76
CA VAL A 43 -1.72 -9.03 -17.46
C VAL A 43 -0.75 -9.66 -16.47
N VAL A 44 -0.29 -10.87 -16.78
CA VAL A 44 0.77 -11.54 -16.00
C VAL A 44 2.01 -10.65 -16.05
N LEU A 45 2.41 -10.13 -14.89
CA LEU A 45 3.65 -9.36 -14.79
C LEU A 45 4.82 -10.28 -15.13
N PRO A 46 5.80 -9.84 -15.94
CA PRO A 46 6.97 -10.65 -16.26
C PRO A 46 7.68 -11.08 -14.98
N GLU A 47 7.63 -12.39 -14.68
CA GLU A 47 7.89 -13.02 -13.38
C GLU A 47 9.38 -13.05 -12.96
N LYS A 48 10.24 -12.23 -13.57
CA LYS A 48 11.67 -12.20 -13.21
C LYS A 48 11.93 -11.19 -12.10
N LEU A 49 11.47 -11.54 -10.89
CA LEU A 49 11.60 -10.77 -9.65
C LEU A 49 13.06 -10.58 -9.17
N GLN A 50 14.04 -11.21 -9.83
CA GLN A 50 15.43 -11.30 -9.39
C GLN A 50 16.37 -10.28 -10.06
N THR A 51 15.96 -9.64 -11.17
CA THR A 51 16.88 -8.80 -11.97
C THR A 51 16.18 -7.57 -12.58
N GLY A 52 16.09 -6.48 -11.81
CA GLY A 52 15.72 -5.17 -12.35
C GLY A 52 15.17 -4.17 -11.33
N LYS A 53 15.26 -2.88 -11.67
CA LYS A 53 14.54 -1.79 -10.96
C LYS A 53 13.06 -1.90 -11.30
N TRP A 54 12.26 -2.41 -10.37
CA TRP A 54 10.84 -2.65 -10.57
C TRP A 54 10.01 -1.53 -9.92
N ASN A 55 8.92 -1.12 -10.58
CA ASN A 55 8.02 -0.07 -10.06
C ASN A 55 6.91 -0.64 -9.17
N VAL A 56 6.76 -1.98 -9.10
CA VAL A 56 5.66 -2.65 -8.38
C VAL A 56 6.21 -3.52 -7.26
N TYR A 57 6.23 -3.02 -6.04
CA TYR A 57 6.71 -3.80 -4.91
C TYR A 57 5.60 -4.73 -4.38
N GLN A 58 5.83 -6.04 -4.47
CA GLN A 58 5.00 -7.06 -3.82
C GLN A 58 5.69 -7.54 -2.54
N SER A 59 4.91 -7.86 -1.51
CA SER A 59 5.46 -8.40 -0.26
C SER A 59 6.08 -9.76 -0.51
N ALA A 60 7.40 -9.87 -0.30
CA ALA A 60 8.10 -11.16 -0.38
C ALA A 60 7.61 -12.16 0.67
N GLN A 61 7.12 -11.67 1.82
CA GLN A 61 6.62 -12.51 2.91
C GLN A 61 5.15 -12.92 2.73
N SER A 62 4.39 -12.23 1.88
CA SER A 62 2.98 -12.53 1.64
C SER A 62 2.58 -12.16 0.21
N PRO A 63 3.14 -12.84 -0.80
CA PRO A 63 2.94 -12.48 -2.21
C PRO A 63 1.49 -12.70 -2.69
N LEU A 64 0.73 -13.54 -1.98
CA LEU A 64 -0.63 -13.96 -2.37
C LEU A 64 -1.72 -13.62 -1.37
N ARG A 65 -1.41 -12.79 -0.39
CA ARG A 65 -2.36 -12.42 0.65
C ARG A 65 -2.31 -10.94 0.87
N LEU A 66 -3.48 -10.33 0.99
CA LEU A 66 -3.59 -8.99 1.52
C LEU A 66 -3.27 -9.06 3.01
N ILE A 67 -2.26 -8.29 3.43
CA ILE A 67 -1.90 -8.14 4.85
C ILE A 67 -2.47 -6.82 5.36
N HIS A 68 -2.95 -6.84 6.60
CA HIS A 68 -3.49 -5.66 7.27
C HIS A 68 -2.43 -4.94 8.12
N ARG A 69 -1.32 -5.63 8.47
CA ARG A 69 -0.18 -5.11 9.22
C ARG A 69 1.12 -5.74 8.71
N PHE A 70 2.22 -5.02 8.86
CA PHE A 70 3.54 -5.53 8.51
C PHE A 70 4.14 -6.29 9.71
N PRO A 71 4.56 -7.57 9.57
CA PRO A 71 5.11 -8.34 10.69
C PRO A 71 6.33 -7.69 11.36
N GLY A 72 7.15 -6.97 10.59
CA GLY A 72 8.31 -6.24 11.11
C GLY A 72 8.00 -4.86 11.68
N ASN A 73 6.79 -4.32 11.43
CA ASN A 73 6.34 -3.01 11.90
C ASN A 73 4.84 -3.09 12.24
N PRO A 74 4.47 -3.79 13.33
CA PRO A 74 3.08 -4.09 13.63
C PRO A 74 2.25 -2.83 13.94
N ASP A 75 2.89 -1.73 14.35
CA ASP A 75 2.25 -0.46 14.68
C ASP A 75 1.67 0.24 13.45
N ILE A 76 2.16 -0.08 12.24
CA ILE A 76 1.62 0.43 10.99
C ILE A 76 0.34 -0.33 10.64
N GLY A 77 -0.81 0.19 11.10
CA GLY A 77 -2.13 -0.37 10.82
C GLY A 77 -2.96 0.43 9.81
N THR A 78 -2.66 1.71 9.63
CA THR A 78 -3.37 2.61 8.73
C THR A 78 -2.41 3.34 7.79
N LEU A 79 -2.96 3.99 6.75
CA LEU A 79 -2.18 4.87 5.89
C LEU A 79 -1.61 6.06 6.68
N HIS A 80 -2.33 6.54 7.70
CA HIS A 80 -1.85 7.59 8.59
C HIS A 80 -0.63 7.10 9.39
N ASP A 81 -0.70 5.90 9.98
CA ASP A 81 0.43 5.33 10.74
C ASP A 81 1.65 5.12 9.84
N ASN A 82 1.44 4.70 8.60
CA ASN A 82 2.51 4.58 7.62
C ASN A 82 3.17 5.93 7.33
N PHE A 83 2.38 7.00 7.18
CA PHE A 83 2.90 8.34 6.98
C PHE A 83 3.67 8.84 8.20
N VAL A 84 3.13 8.67 9.42
CA VAL A 84 3.80 9.06 10.67
C VAL A 84 5.13 8.34 10.82
N TYR A 85 5.14 7.01 10.66
CA TYR A 85 6.38 6.21 10.68
C TYR A 85 7.41 6.70 9.66
N SER A 86 6.96 7.04 8.44
CA SER A 86 7.84 7.53 7.37
C SER A 86 8.44 8.90 7.72
N VAL A 87 7.66 9.78 8.34
CA VAL A 87 8.15 11.09 8.80
C VAL A 87 9.16 10.94 9.93
N GLU A 88 8.91 10.05 10.89
CA GLU A 88 9.82 9.78 12.01
C GLU A 88 11.14 9.17 11.53
N THR A 89 11.07 8.26 10.57
CA THR A 89 12.24 7.50 10.10
C THR A 89 13.04 8.23 9.02
N PHE A 90 12.37 8.98 8.15
CA PHE A 90 12.95 9.56 6.92
C PHE A 90 12.72 11.08 6.80
N GLY A 91 12.55 11.78 7.92
CA GLY A 91 12.16 13.19 7.97
C GLY A 91 12.96 14.12 7.04
N ASP A 92 14.27 13.89 6.90
CA ASP A 92 15.16 14.71 6.06
C ASP A 92 15.27 14.22 4.60
N CYS A 93 14.70 13.06 4.28
CA CYS A 93 14.70 12.53 2.93
C CYS A 93 13.69 13.26 2.02
N ASN A 94 14.04 13.39 0.75
CA ASN A 94 13.13 13.93 -0.28
C ASN A 94 11.86 13.07 -0.40
N TYR A 95 10.71 13.74 -0.45
CA TYR A 95 9.40 13.11 -0.53
C TYR A 95 8.59 13.58 -1.75
N LEU A 96 8.31 14.88 -1.86
CA LEU A 96 7.53 15.44 -2.98
C LEU A 96 8.39 16.34 -3.86
N GLY A 97 8.47 16.03 -5.15
CA GLY A 97 9.15 16.85 -6.15
C GLY A 97 8.16 17.71 -6.92
N THR A 98 8.38 19.03 -6.95
CA THR A 98 7.64 19.96 -7.81
C THR A 98 8.54 20.44 -8.93
N ARG A 99 8.05 20.40 -10.17
CA ARG A 99 8.79 20.91 -11.34
C ARG A 99 9.00 22.42 -11.22
N ILE A 100 10.22 22.86 -11.51
CA ILE A 100 10.55 24.27 -11.70
C ILE A 100 10.54 24.50 -13.22
N SER A 101 9.45 25.04 -13.76
CA SER A 101 9.40 25.40 -15.18
C SER A 101 8.60 26.68 -15.36
N ALA A 102 9.16 27.62 -16.12
CA ALA A 102 8.48 28.83 -16.58
C ALA A 102 7.89 28.66 -17.99
N ASP A 103 8.31 27.63 -18.73
CA ASP A 103 8.17 27.55 -20.20
C ASP A 103 7.79 26.16 -20.74
N GLY A 104 7.44 25.20 -19.88
CA GLY A 104 6.99 23.86 -20.28
C GLY A 104 8.11 22.89 -20.66
N THR A 105 9.37 23.31 -20.55
CA THR A 105 10.53 22.42 -20.73
C THR A 105 10.73 21.52 -19.51
N VAL A 106 11.35 20.35 -19.72
CA VAL A 106 11.72 19.44 -18.62
C VAL A 106 12.91 20.05 -17.86
N GLY A 107 12.58 20.83 -16.82
CA GLY A 107 13.56 21.47 -15.93
C GLY A 107 13.75 20.74 -14.59
N ASP A 108 14.51 21.39 -13.71
CA ASP A 108 14.84 20.91 -12.37
C ASP A 108 13.61 20.71 -11.47
N TYR A 109 13.81 19.95 -10.40
CA TYR A 109 12.80 19.74 -9.37
C TYR A 109 13.19 20.41 -8.06
N LYS A 110 12.23 21.12 -7.47
CA LYS A 110 12.29 21.51 -6.06
C LYS A 110 11.71 20.37 -5.24
N TRP A 111 12.48 19.86 -4.28
CA TRP A 111 12.05 18.80 -3.40
C TRP A 111 11.55 19.34 -2.06
N MET A 112 10.52 18.70 -1.53
CA MET A 112 10.03 18.83 -0.16
C MET A 112 10.37 17.54 0.58
N THR A 113 10.91 17.65 1.79
CA THR A 113 11.23 16.49 2.62
C THR A 113 9.98 15.91 3.31
N TYR A 114 10.07 14.70 3.85
CA TYR A 114 9.00 14.13 4.67
C TYR A 114 8.63 15.04 5.86
N GLY A 115 9.62 15.61 6.54
CA GLY A 115 9.41 16.53 7.65
C GLY A 115 8.66 17.80 7.23
N GLN A 116 9.04 18.41 6.10
CA GLN A 116 8.35 19.59 5.56
C GLN A 116 6.91 19.28 5.12
N ALA A 117 6.68 18.10 4.56
CA ALA A 117 5.33 17.64 4.22
C ALA A 117 4.48 17.43 5.48
N SER A 118 5.06 16.88 6.56
CA SER A 118 4.39 16.75 7.86
C SER A 118 3.98 18.09 8.46
N MET A 119 4.87 19.09 8.41
CA MET A 119 4.55 20.45 8.83
C MET A 119 3.39 21.04 8.02
N SER A 120 3.43 20.87 6.68
CA SER A 120 2.38 21.35 5.79
C SER A 120 1.03 20.67 6.08
N ARG A 121 1.02 19.34 6.25
CA ARG A 121 -0.15 18.56 6.65
C ARG A 121 -0.73 19.05 7.98
N THR A 122 0.12 19.34 8.96
CA THR A 122 -0.31 19.84 10.27
C THR A 122 -0.94 21.22 10.17
N ALA A 123 -0.34 22.15 9.41
CA ALA A 123 -0.88 23.49 9.20
C ALA A 123 -2.24 23.47 8.46
N ILE A 124 -2.39 22.61 7.45
CA ILE A 124 -3.66 22.43 6.74
C ILE A 124 -4.70 21.82 7.69
N GLY A 125 -4.35 20.74 8.41
CA GLY A 125 -5.24 20.05 9.33
C GLY A 125 -5.75 20.97 10.44
N SER A 126 -4.88 21.76 11.05
CA SER A 126 -5.29 22.71 12.09
C SER A 126 -6.19 23.82 11.54
N GLY A 127 -5.93 24.30 10.31
CA GLY A 127 -6.81 25.23 9.61
C GLY A 127 -8.21 24.64 9.34
N LEU A 128 -8.28 23.39 8.89
CA LEU A 128 -9.56 22.70 8.69
C LEU A 128 -10.34 22.58 10.00
N MET A 129 -9.67 22.17 11.09
CA MET A 129 -10.29 22.08 12.42
C MET A 129 -10.77 23.45 12.92
N TYR A 130 -9.99 24.51 12.73
CA TYR A 130 -10.38 25.87 13.09
C TYR A 130 -11.67 26.31 12.36
N HIS A 131 -11.86 25.87 11.12
CA HIS A 131 -13.07 26.13 10.34
C HIS A 131 -14.21 25.10 10.56
N GLY A 132 -14.10 24.22 11.55
CA GLY A 132 -15.13 23.23 11.89
C GLY A 132 -15.23 22.05 10.91
N ILE A 133 -14.25 21.87 10.02
CA ILE A 133 -14.16 20.72 9.13
C ILE A 133 -13.43 19.62 9.91
N LEU A 134 -14.22 18.77 10.55
CA LEU A 134 -13.73 17.64 11.33
C LEU A 134 -13.56 16.41 10.45
N GLU A 135 -12.79 15.44 10.97
CA GLU A 135 -12.67 14.13 10.36
C GLU A 135 -14.07 13.53 10.13
N VAL A 136 -14.32 13.05 8.91
CA VAL A 136 -15.55 12.31 8.61
C VAL A 136 -15.43 10.97 9.31
N GLN A 137 -15.82 10.94 10.57
CA GLN A 137 -16.09 9.70 11.25
C GLN A 137 -17.27 9.09 10.51
N MET A 138 -16.97 8.08 9.67
CA MET A 138 -18.00 7.38 8.91
C MET A 138 -19.12 7.01 9.89
N LEU A 139 -20.28 7.63 9.69
CA LEU A 139 -21.54 7.29 10.34
C LEU A 139 -22.00 5.91 9.83
N PHE A 140 -21.21 4.88 10.07
CA PHE A 140 -21.70 3.50 10.13
C PHE A 140 -22.12 3.25 11.57
N ASN A 141 -23.24 3.87 11.95
CA ASN A 141 -24.01 3.44 13.10
C ASN A 141 -25.19 2.61 12.58
N SER A 142 -25.35 1.43 13.22
CA SER A 142 -26.39 0.39 13.11
C SER A 142 -26.51 -0.38 11.81
#